data_AF-A0A2P5IBN6-F1
#
_entry.id   AF-A0A2P5IBN6-F1
#
_cell.length_a   1.000
_cell.length_b   1.000
_cell.length_c   1.000
_cell.angle_alpha   90.00
_cell.angle_beta   90.00
_cell.angle_gamma   90.00
#
_symmetry.space_group_name_H-M   'P 1'
#
loop_
_entity.id
_entity.type
_entity.pdbx_description
1 polymer ?
#
loop_
_entity_poly.entity_id
_entity_poly.type
_entity_poly.pdbx_seq_one_letter_code
_entity_poly.pdbx_strand_id
1 'polypeptide(L)'
;MKSSPASVVGILGRMSSTGVSRVSIRHGHTMPRRKQPRHELTGFKKGLGERIWVHHHIAKGMIIYTHDPELPRNSNKALSQIPFTVKKQKPAELRRDYWAPLCLIEVPKGLGVVGRNVMQKLREFRHRHELEWGWQAREFLSRSRRERGELIHNQRSNAIADIAAVLAGKGRGNKMWAEAGDEAAGAEETSAEAEAAKAEAQPVGAAAPENIDDTAAADNKSSAKSKPRLKTKEVVSTALKTLVKANIYWSNDADRHWARQWTENVTHSVGLPGHVTNPSFKTSYLLEERWEEPMTAQAAESTEPTHKETIVEPNAAAAQEEQPQRKKGWLGWLGRSGSSSQETRV
;
A
#
# COMPACT_ATOMS: atom_id res chain seq x y z
N MET A 1 -10.13 58.51 -42.39
CA MET A 1 -10.78 57.66 -43.41
C MET A 1 -9.72 56.84 -44.14
N LYS A 2 -9.40 55.64 -43.64
CA LYS A 2 -8.63 54.60 -44.36
C LYS A 2 -9.13 53.23 -43.87
N SER A 3 -9.28 52.34 -44.84
CA SER A 3 -10.11 51.14 -44.90
C SER A 3 -9.65 49.94 -44.06
N SER A 4 -10.64 49.15 -43.65
CA SER A 4 -10.51 47.83 -43.02
C SER A 4 -10.05 46.76 -44.04
N PRO A 5 -9.14 45.84 -43.70
CA PRO A 5 -8.84 44.68 -44.52
C PRO A 5 -9.80 43.51 -44.23
N ALA A 6 -10.31 42.97 -45.34
CA ALA A 6 -11.36 41.99 -45.45
C ALA A 6 -10.97 40.58 -44.95
N SER A 7 -11.86 40.02 -44.13
CA SER A 7 -12.46 38.68 -44.25
C SER A 7 -11.75 37.66 -45.16
N VAL A 8 -10.97 36.77 -44.54
CA VAL A 8 -10.45 35.52 -45.13
C VAL A 8 -11.55 34.44 -45.07
N VAL A 9 -12.69 34.68 -45.71
CA VAL A 9 -13.80 33.68 -45.82
C VAL A 9 -14.03 33.23 -47.27
N GLY A 10 -13.20 33.68 -48.22
CA GLY A 10 -13.43 33.49 -49.66
C GLY A 10 -12.73 32.32 -50.36
N ILE A 11 -11.93 31.47 -49.69
CA ILE A 11 -11.09 30.45 -50.36
C ILE A 11 -11.49 29.01 -49.97
N LEU A 12 -12.78 28.71 -49.93
CA LEU A 12 -13.25 27.31 -49.86
C LEU A 12 -14.44 26.99 -50.79
N GLY A 13 -14.69 27.85 -51.78
CA GLY A 13 -15.81 27.71 -52.72
C GLY A 13 -15.52 26.97 -54.04
N ARG A 14 -14.28 26.53 -54.31
CA ARG A 14 -13.87 25.99 -55.63
C ARG A 14 -13.29 24.58 -55.64
N MET A 15 -13.77 23.69 -54.78
CA MET A 15 -13.50 22.24 -54.89
C MET A 15 -14.79 21.41 -54.77
N SER A 16 -15.82 21.81 -55.52
CA SER A 16 -17.11 21.08 -55.58
C SER A 16 -17.40 20.44 -56.96
N SER A 17 -16.43 20.37 -57.89
CA SER A 17 -16.67 19.83 -59.25
C SER A 17 -16.11 18.42 -59.49
N THR A 18 -15.54 17.78 -58.48
CA THR A 18 -15.31 16.32 -58.49
C THR A 18 -16.20 15.74 -57.42
N GLY A 19 -17.15 14.89 -57.84
CA GLY A 19 -18.20 14.27 -57.01
C GLY A 19 -17.67 13.33 -55.94
N VAL A 20 -16.85 13.83 -55.02
CA VAL A 20 -16.43 13.17 -53.80
C VAL A 20 -17.30 13.70 -52.68
N SER A 21 -18.27 12.88 -52.29
CA SER A 21 -19.18 13.10 -51.17
C SER A 21 -18.42 13.63 -49.95
N ARG A 22 -18.70 14.88 -49.53
CA ARG A 22 -18.19 15.50 -48.29
C ARG A 22 -18.59 14.78 -46.99
N VAL A 23 -19.35 13.68 -47.09
CA VAL A 23 -19.87 12.86 -45.97
C VAL A 23 -19.04 11.59 -45.75
N SER A 24 -17.88 11.43 -46.41
CA SER A 24 -17.04 10.22 -46.28
C SER A 24 -15.59 10.49 -45.83
N ILE A 25 -15.36 11.49 -45.01
CA ILE A 25 -14.19 11.48 -44.13
C ILE A 25 -14.73 11.21 -42.74
N ARG A 26 -15.03 9.92 -42.48
CA ARG A 26 -14.95 9.44 -41.11
C ARG A 26 -13.55 9.82 -40.67
N HIS A 27 -13.43 10.80 -39.76
CA HIS A 27 -12.20 11.01 -39.02
C HIS A 27 -11.83 9.64 -38.49
N GLY A 28 -10.87 8.98 -39.15
CA GLY A 28 -10.33 7.73 -38.68
C GLY A 28 -9.89 8.01 -37.27
N HIS A 29 -10.59 7.43 -36.30
CA HIS A 29 -10.26 7.56 -34.89
C HIS A 29 -8.93 6.83 -34.73
N THR A 30 -7.83 7.50 -35.09
CA THR A 30 -6.50 7.01 -34.81
C THR A 30 -6.45 6.99 -33.29
N MET A 31 -6.48 5.79 -32.72
CA MET A 31 -6.37 5.66 -31.28
C MET A 31 -5.12 6.44 -30.88
N PRO A 32 -5.23 7.47 -30.01
CA PRO A 32 -4.08 8.28 -29.66
C PRO A 32 -3.00 7.33 -29.15
N ARG A 33 -1.81 7.41 -29.75
CA ARG A 33 -0.66 6.62 -29.30
C ARG A 33 -0.51 6.85 -27.80
N ARG A 34 -0.60 5.76 -27.03
CA ARG A 34 -0.40 5.81 -25.58
C ARG A 34 1.00 6.36 -25.34
N LYS A 35 1.08 7.59 -24.83
CA LYS A 35 2.35 8.16 -24.42
C LYS A 35 2.82 7.38 -23.19
N GLN A 36 4.07 6.94 -23.20
CA GLN A 36 4.66 6.35 -22.01
C GLN A 36 4.69 7.42 -20.90
N PRO A 37 4.32 7.05 -19.65
CA PRO A 37 4.36 7.99 -18.55
C PRO A 37 5.81 8.42 -18.30
N ARG A 38 6.07 9.73 -18.34
CA ARG A 38 7.37 10.31 -18.01
C ARG A 38 7.42 10.60 -16.52
N HIS A 39 8.04 9.72 -15.75
CA HIS A 39 8.01 9.80 -14.29
C HIS A 39 8.82 10.97 -13.72
N GLU A 40 9.87 11.39 -14.41
CA GLU A 40 10.70 12.55 -14.04
C GLU A 40 9.90 13.87 -14.02
N LEU A 41 8.92 14.00 -14.91
CA LEU A 41 8.12 15.23 -15.06
C LEU A 41 6.95 15.33 -14.08
N THR A 42 6.80 14.37 -13.17
CA THR A 42 5.63 14.31 -12.27
C THR A 42 5.71 15.27 -11.08
N GLY A 43 6.88 15.86 -10.81
CA GLY A 43 7.07 16.82 -9.72
C GLY A 43 6.97 16.21 -8.31
N PHE A 44 7.05 14.88 -8.18
CA PHE A 44 7.15 14.25 -6.85
C PHE A 44 8.49 14.56 -6.20
N LYS A 45 8.50 14.63 -4.87
CA LYS A 45 9.75 14.75 -4.10
C LYS A 45 10.68 13.57 -4.43
N LYS A 46 11.98 13.84 -4.57
CA LYS A 46 13.01 12.78 -4.68
C LYS A 46 12.86 11.83 -3.49
N GLY A 47 12.88 10.52 -3.73
CA GLY A 47 12.67 9.50 -2.70
C GLY A 47 11.20 9.16 -2.35
N LEU A 48 10.21 9.87 -2.90
CA LEU A 48 8.81 9.57 -2.59
C LEU A 48 8.39 8.21 -3.14
N GLY A 49 7.96 7.32 -2.24
CA GLY A 49 7.51 5.98 -2.57
C GLY A 49 8.58 4.90 -2.44
N GLU A 50 9.83 5.24 -2.13
CA GLU A 50 10.83 4.23 -1.76
C GLU A 50 10.46 3.54 -0.45
N ARG A 51 9.82 4.26 0.46
CA ARG A 51 9.31 3.76 1.72
C ARG A 51 7.79 3.83 1.76
N ILE A 52 7.17 2.74 2.20
CA ILE A 52 5.73 2.62 2.37
C ILE A 52 5.47 2.14 3.79
N TRP A 53 4.77 2.96 4.56
CA TRP A 53 4.37 2.66 5.91
C TRP A 53 2.97 2.08 5.92
N VAL A 54 2.82 0.97 6.62
CA VAL A 54 1.54 0.33 6.89
C VAL A 54 1.26 0.49 8.37
N HIS A 55 0.19 1.18 8.71
CA HIS A 55 -0.26 1.34 10.09
C HIS A 55 -1.54 0.56 10.30
N HIS A 56 -1.69 0.00 11.49
CA HIS A 56 -2.88 -0.73 11.87
C HIS A 56 -3.47 -0.19 13.16
N HIS A 57 -4.80 -0.31 13.28
CA HIS A 57 -5.49 -0.06 14.54
C HIS A 57 -5.38 -1.32 15.42
N ILE A 58 -4.77 -1.19 16.60
CA ILE A 58 -4.44 -2.33 17.48
C ILE A 58 -5.68 -3.16 17.81
N ALA A 59 -6.77 -2.52 18.25
CA ALA A 59 -7.98 -3.24 18.67
C ALA A 59 -8.91 -3.69 17.52
N LYS A 60 -9.02 -2.92 16.43
CA LYS A 60 -10.03 -3.13 15.38
C LYS A 60 -9.45 -3.75 14.09
N GLY A 61 -8.13 -3.81 13.95
CA GLY A 61 -7.48 -4.35 12.77
C GLY A 61 -7.63 -3.51 11.50
N MET A 62 -8.07 -2.24 11.59
CA MET A 62 -8.16 -1.33 10.44
C MET A 62 -6.77 -0.99 9.90
N ILE A 63 -6.63 -0.82 8.59
CA ILE A 63 -5.33 -0.63 7.93
C ILE A 63 -5.27 0.69 7.15
N ILE A 64 -4.18 1.43 7.34
CA ILE A 64 -3.88 2.68 6.64
C ILE A 64 -2.51 2.55 5.96
N TYR A 65 -2.47 2.89 4.67
CA TYR A 65 -1.22 2.97 3.90
C TYR A 65 -0.78 4.42 3.75
N THR A 66 0.48 4.71 4.07
CA THR A 66 1.07 6.05 3.97
C THR A 66 2.52 5.99 3.46
N HIS A 67 3.03 7.13 2.98
CA HIS A 67 4.46 7.29 2.70
C HIS A 67 5.22 7.89 3.89
N ASP A 68 4.49 8.53 4.80
CA ASP A 68 5.06 9.21 5.96
C ASP A 68 5.17 8.22 7.14
N PRO A 69 6.24 8.30 7.95
CA PRO A 69 6.42 7.41 9.10
C PRO A 69 5.34 7.60 10.17
N GLU A 70 4.90 8.85 10.36
CA GLU A 70 3.93 9.21 11.37
C GLU A 70 2.54 9.41 10.78
N LEU A 71 1.51 9.02 11.54
CA LEU A 71 0.13 9.36 11.24
C LEU A 71 -0.29 10.62 12.00
N PRO A 72 -0.47 11.77 11.32
CA PRO A 72 -0.99 12.94 11.99
C PRO A 72 -2.44 12.72 12.42
N ARG A 73 -2.79 13.19 13.62
CA ARG A 73 -4.12 13.04 14.22
C ARG A 73 -5.25 13.52 13.31
N ASN A 74 -5.01 14.62 12.60
CA ASN A 74 -5.97 15.30 11.74
C ASN A 74 -5.82 14.93 10.25
N SER A 75 -5.27 13.74 9.95
CA SER A 75 -5.05 13.32 8.57
C SER A 75 -6.35 12.88 7.89
N ASN A 76 -6.98 13.81 7.17
CA ASN A 76 -8.15 13.51 6.33
C ASN A 76 -7.84 12.45 5.25
N LYS A 77 -6.61 12.44 4.72
CA LYS A 77 -6.15 11.46 3.72
C LYS A 77 -6.04 10.04 4.28
N ALA A 78 -5.79 9.91 5.59
CA ALA A 78 -5.71 8.62 6.25
C ALA A 78 -7.12 8.18 6.71
N LEU A 79 -7.95 9.09 7.23
CA LEU A 79 -9.35 8.81 7.57
C LEU A 79 -10.21 8.48 6.34
N SER A 80 -9.91 9.03 5.16
CA SER A 80 -10.63 8.70 3.92
C SER A 80 -10.39 7.27 3.45
N GLN A 81 -9.33 6.61 3.92
CA GLN A 81 -9.03 5.22 3.60
C GLN A 81 -9.96 4.24 4.30
N ILE A 82 -10.56 4.63 5.42
CA ILE A 82 -11.46 3.79 6.20
C ILE A 82 -12.89 3.96 5.65
N PRO A 83 -13.53 2.88 5.16
CA PRO A 83 -14.89 2.95 4.65
C PRO A 83 -15.90 3.18 5.78
N PHE A 84 -17.00 3.84 5.44
CA PHE A 84 -18.14 3.89 6.33
C PHE A 84 -18.92 2.57 6.22
N THR A 85 -18.97 1.82 7.32
CA THR A 85 -19.73 0.58 7.42
C THR A 85 -21.03 0.81 8.20
N VAL A 86 -20.90 1.24 9.46
CA VAL A 86 -22.01 1.49 10.38
C VAL A 86 -21.71 2.73 11.24
N LYS A 87 -22.75 3.35 11.78
CA LYS A 87 -22.65 4.46 12.73
C LYS A 87 -21.70 4.11 13.89
N LYS A 88 -20.83 5.05 14.25
CA LYS A 88 -19.83 4.96 15.34
C LYS A 88 -18.70 3.92 15.16
N GLN A 89 -18.60 3.24 14.02
CA GLN A 89 -17.47 2.32 13.79
C GLN A 89 -16.24 3.03 13.23
N LYS A 90 -16.44 3.92 12.25
CA LYS A 90 -15.39 4.80 11.73
C LYS A 90 -14.99 5.83 12.80
N PRO A 91 -13.70 5.93 13.17
CA PRO A 91 -13.26 6.93 14.13
C PRO A 91 -13.38 8.34 13.55
N ALA A 92 -13.68 9.32 14.42
CA ALA A 92 -13.74 10.73 14.02
C ALA A 92 -12.34 11.32 13.75
N GLU A 93 -11.34 10.85 14.50
CA GLU A 93 -9.95 11.29 14.43
C GLU A 93 -8.99 10.11 14.65
N LEU A 94 -7.73 10.25 14.19
CA LEU A 94 -6.71 9.22 14.38
C LEU A 94 -5.96 9.46 15.69
N ARG A 95 -6.38 8.77 16.75
CA ARG A 95 -5.71 8.89 18.05
C ARG A 95 -4.44 8.03 18.08
N ARG A 96 -3.30 8.64 18.46
CA ARG A 96 -1.96 8.01 18.37
C ARG A 96 -1.82 6.70 19.16
N ASP A 97 -2.58 6.56 20.24
CA ASP A 97 -2.62 5.40 21.13
C ASP A 97 -3.20 4.14 20.47
N TYR A 98 -4.14 4.28 19.54
CA TYR A 98 -4.76 3.12 18.88
C TYR A 98 -4.05 2.67 17.61
N TRP A 99 -3.17 3.51 17.05
CA TRP A 99 -2.52 3.27 15.77
C TRP A 99 -1.05 2.94 15.97
N ALA A 100 -0.63 1.78 15.48
CA ALA A 100 0.74 1.35 15.51
C ALA A 100 1.24 1.02 14.10
N PRO A 101 2.52 1.26 13.78
CA PRO A 101 3.10 0.78 12.54
C PRO A 101 3.10 -0.75 12.55
N LEU A 102 2.49 -1.36 11.53
CA LEU A 102 2.46 -2.80 11.30
C LEU A 102 3.77 -3.26 10.67
N CYS A 103 4.13 -2.63 9.54
CA CYS A 103 5.37 -2.90 8.83
C CYS A 103 5.80 -1.69 8.00
N LEU A 104 7.09 -1.67 7.64
CA LEU A 104 7.68 -0.78 6.65
C LEU A 104 8.11 -1.62 5.46
N ILE A 105 7.69 -1.21 4.26
CA ILE A 105 8.15 -1.79 3.00
C ILE A 105 9.14 -0.81 2.38
N GLU A 106 10.37 -1.26 2.16
CA GLU A 106 11.43 -0.50 1.52
C GLU A 106 11.73 -1.11 0.15
N VAL A 107 11.57 -0.27 -0.87
CA VAL A 107 11.97 -0.52 -2.25
C VAL A 107 13.35 0.11 -2.45
N PRO A 108 14.23 -0.45 -3.31
CA PRO A 108 15.54 0.12 -3.59
C PRO A 108 15.46 1.62 -3.94
N LYS A 109 16.49 2.36 -3.52
CA LYS A 109 16.60 3.79 -3.78
C LYS A 109 16.55 4.07 -5.28
N GLY A 110 15.97 5.21 -5.67
CA GLY A 110 15.73 5.57 -7.07
C GLY A 110 14.48 4.93 -7.68
N LEU A 111 13.96 3.81 -7.12
CA LEU A 111 12.77 3.12 -7.62
C LEU A 111 11.46 3.56 -6.96
N GLY A 112 11.36 4.83 -6.54
CA GLY A 112 10.14 5.36 -5.91
C GLY A 112 8.88 5.25 -6.78
N VAL A 113 9.02 5.16 -8.11
CA VAL A 113 7.91 4.90 -9.04
C VAL A 113 7.27 3.53 -8.80
N VAL A 114 8.11 2.52 -8.54
CA VAL A 114 7.68 1.15 -8.26
C VAL A 114 6.89 1.14 -6.96
N GLY A 115 7.43 1.74 -5.90
CA GLY A 115 6.74 1.75 -4.62
C GLY A 115 5.44 2.59 -4.61
N ARG A 116 5.34 3.68 -5.38
CA ARG A 116 4.03 4.35 -5.58
C ARG A 116 3.00 3.45 -6.26
N ASN A 117 3.43 2.65 -7.23
CA ASN A 117 2.55 1.67 -7.88
C ASN A 117 2.17 0.53 -6.92
N VAL A 118 3.10 0.02 -6.12
CA VAL A 118 2.83 -0.94 -5.03
C VAL A 118 1.78 -0.40 -4.07
N MET A 119 1.97 0.83 -3.57
CA MET A 119 1.00 1.47 -2.67
C MET A 119 -0.37 1.68 -3.32
N GLN A 120 -0.41 2.01 -4.61
CA GLN A 120 -1.66 2.06 -5.37
C GLN A 120 -2.34 0.68 -5.38
N LYS A 121 -1.60 -0.39 -5.68
CA LYS A 121 -2.16 -1.76 -5.71
C LYS A 121 -2.65 -2.21 -4.35
N LEU A 122 -1.93 -1.94 -3.27
CA LEU A 122 -2.37 -2.24 -1.91
C LEU A 122 -3.70 -1.55 -1.57
N ARG A 123 -3.87 -0.30 -2.00
CA ARG A 123 -5.13 0.43 -1.82
C ARG A 123 -6.27 -0.14 -2.68
N GLU A 124 -5.98 -0.54 -3.91
CA GLU A 124 -6.95 -1.21 -4.79
C GLU A 124 -7.41 -2.54 -4.16
N PHE A 125 -6.47 -3.38 -3.68
CA PHE A 125 -6.80 -4.65 -3.03
C PHE A 125 -7.61 -4.46 -1.75
N ARG A 126 -7.22 -3.54 -0.86
CA ARG A 126 -8.00 -3.23 0.35
C ARG A 126 -9.43 -2.81 0.00
N HIS A 127 -9.59 -1.91 -0.98
CA HIS A 127 -10.91 -1.47 -1.40
C HIS A 127 -11.78 -2.63 -1.90
N ARG A 128 -11.18 -3.60 -2.60
CA ARG A 128 -11.86 -4.82 -3.03
C ARG A 128 -12.21 -5.72 -1.85
N HIS A 129 -11.34 -5.92 -0.86
CA HIS A 129 -11.69 -6.71 0.34
C HIS A 129 -12.85 -6.10 1.13
N GLU A 130 -12.94 -4.77 1.14
CA GLU A 130 -14.02 -4.06 1.84
C GLU A 130 -15.37 -4.12 1.10
N LEU A 131 -15.37 -4.19 -0.24
CA LEU A 131 -16.58 -4.12 -1.07
C LEU A 131 -17.00 -5.45 -1.72
N GLU A 132 -16.03 -6.26 -2.13
CA GLU A 132 -16.19 -7.49 -2.90
C GLU A 132 -15.85 -8.72 -2.03
N TRP A 133 -16.81 -9.21 -1.25
CA TRP A 133 -16.55 -10.28 -0.28
C TRP A 133 -16.46 -11.68 -0.91
N GLY A 134 -16.87 -11.85 -2.17
CA GLY A 134 -16.78 -13.10 -2.91
C GLY A 134 -17.27 -14.31 -2.11
N TRP A 135 -16.35 -15.21 -1.76
CA TRP A 135 -16.63 -16.42 -0.98
C TRP A 135 -17.06 -16.15 0.48
N GLN A 136 -16.62 -15.04 1.09
CA GLN A 136 -16.97 -14.63 2.46
C GLN A 136 -18.38 -14.04 2.56
N ALA A 137 -19.02 -13.74 1.42
CA ALA A 137 -20.32 -13.07 1.41
C ALA A 137 -21.38 -13.82 2.22
N ARG A 138 -21.40 -15.16 2.16
CA ARG A 138 -22.36 -15.99 2.92
C ARG A 138 -22.18 -15.81 4.42
N GLU A 139 -20.93 -15.83 4.90
CA GLU A 139 -20.62 -15.63 6.31
C GLU A 139 -21.00 -14.21 6.76
N PHE A 140 -20.59 -13.19 6.02
CA PHE A 140 -20.89 -11.80 6.37
C PHE A 140 -22.38 -11.51 6.37
N LEU A 141 -23.13 -12.04 5.40
CA LEU A 141 -24.58 -11.88 5.33
C LEU A 141 -25.32 -12.57 6.48
N SER A 142 -24.78 -13.66 7.03
CA SER A 142 -25.36 -14.34 8.19
C SER A 142 -25.22 -13.56 9.51
N ARG A 143 -24.28 -12.61 9.58
CA ARG A 143 -24.03 -11.78 10.77
C ARG A 143 -24.90 -10.53 10.80
N SER A 144 -25.08 -9.98 12.00
CA SER A 144 -25.75 -8.70 12.18
C SER A 144 -24.98 -7.56 11.48
N ARG A 145 -25.67 -6.47 11.13
CA ARG A 145 -25.04 -5.33 10.42
C ARG A 145 -23.83 -4.77 11.19
N ARG A 146 -23.89 -4.76 12.52
CA ARG A 146 -22.81 -4.25 13.37
C ARG A 146 -21.59 -5.17 13.35
N GLU A 147 -21.79 -6.46 13.66
CA GLU A 147 -20.71 -7.46 13.64
C GLU A 147 -20.07 -7.57 12.25
N ARG A 148 -20.90 -7.52 11.20
CA ARG A 148 -20.41 -7.47 9.82
C ARG A 148 -19.48 -6.27 9.59
N GLY A 149 -19.84 -5.10 10.10
CA GLY A 149 -18.99 -3.91 10.00
C GLY A 149 -17.68 -4.05 10.76
N GLU A 150 -17.67 -4.74 11.90
CA GLU A 150 -16.45 -5.06 12.67
C GLU A 150 -15.55 -6.05 11.89
N LEU A 151 -16.13 -7.09 11.28
CA LEU A 151 -15.39 -8.03 10.43
C LEU A 151 -14.80 -7.34 9.20
N ILE A 152 -15.55 -6.44 8.54
CA ILE A 152 -15.06 -5.66 7.40
C ILE A 152 -13.94 -4.71 7.82
N HIS A 153 -13.92 -4.20 9.05
CA HIS A 153 -12.83 -3.36 9.53
C HIS A 153 -11.56 -4.12 9.90
N ASN A 154 -11.69 -5.40 10.26
CA ASN A 154 -10.54 -6.24 10.58
C ASN A 154 -9.81 -6.72 9.30
N GLN A 155 -8.97 -5.83 8.77
CA GLN A 155 -8.24 -6.03 7.51
C GLN A 155 -6.76 -6.38 7.70
N ARG A 156 -6.30 -6.64 8.94
CA ARG A 156 -4.89 -6.95 9.23
C ARG A 156 -4.40 -8.18 8.46
N SER A 157 -5.18 -9.27 8.48
CA SER A 157 -4.96 -10.49 7.69
C SER A 157 -4.75 -10.20 6.22
N ASN A 158 -5.73 -9.47 5.68
CA ASN A 158 -5.90 -9.31 4.25
C ASN A 158 -4.80 -8.38 3.74
N ALA A 159 -4.47 -7.34 4.50
CA ALA A 159 -3.36 -6.46 4.18
C ALA A 159 -2.02 -7.20 4.08
N ILE A 160 -1.74 -8.15 4.99
CA ILE A 160 -0.49 -8.93 4.92
C ILE A 160 -0.48 -9.85 3.69
N ALA A 161 -1.60 -10.53 3.42
CA ALA A 161 -1.76 -11.33 2.21
C ALA A 161 -1.65 -10.49 0.93
N ASP A 162 -2.18 -9.27 0.93
CA ASP A 162 -2.10 -8.32 -0.18
C ASP A 162 -0.67 -7.84 -0.38
N ILE A 163 0.09 -7.58 0.69
CA ILE A 163 1.51 -7.22 0.60
C ILE A 163 2.29 -8.33 -0.10
N ALA A 164 2.11 -9.58 0.33
CA ALA A 164 2.75 -10.72 -0.33
C ALA A 164 2.34 -10.83 -1.80
N ALA A 165 1.04 -10.70 -2.11
CA ALA A 165 0.53 -10.78 -3.48
C ALA A 165 1.08 -9.65 -4.38
N VAL A 166 1.08 -8.40 -3.90
CA VAL A 166 1.54 -7.24 -4.67
C VAL A 166 3.05 -7.31 -4.90
N LEU A 167 3.84 -7.69 -3.90
CA LEU A 167 5.30 -7.84 -4.06
C LEU A 167 5.67 -9.03 -4.95
N ALA A 168 4.79 -10.04 -5.04
CA ALA A 168 4.86 -11.12 -6.02
C ALA A 168 4.41 -10.71 -7.44
N GLY A 169 4.15 -9.42 -7.68
CA GLY A 169 3.79 -8.91 -9.01
C GLY A 169 2.32 -9.08 -9.39
N LYS A 170 1.42 -9.37 -8.44
CA LYS A 170 -0.03 -9.42 -8.71
C LYS A 170 -0.60 -8.03 -8.95
N GLY A 171 -1.67 -7.96 -9.74
CA GLY A 171 -2.34 -6.72 -10.12
C GLY A 171 -1.93 -6.25 -11.52
N ARG A 172 -2.91 -5.87 -12.33
CA ARG A 172 -2.67 -5.41 -13.70
C ARG A 172 -1.85 -4.11 -13.70
N GLY A 173 -0.75 -4.11 -14.45
CA GLY A 173 0.17 -2.98 -14.53
C GLY A 173 1.00 -2.77 -13.26
N ASN A 174 1.24 -3.85 -12.50
CA ASN A 174 2.18 -3.83 -11.39
C ASN A 174 3.62 -3.66 -11.92
N LYS A 175 4.33 -2.68 -11.35
CA LYS A 175 5.70 -2.30 -11.73
C LYS A 175 6.79 -3.03 -10.95
N MET A 176 6.43 -3.99 -10.09
CA MET A 176 7.40 -4.89 -9.47
C MET A 176 8.11 -5.79 -10.49
N TRP A 177 7.53 -5.96 -11.68
CA TRP A 177 8.20 -6.62 -12.80
C TRP A 177 9.17 -5.64 -13.46
N ALA A 178 10.47 -5.84 -13.26
CA ALA A 178 11.50 -5.16 -14.02
C ALA A 178 11.72 -5.87 -15.35
N GLU A 179 11.93 -5.08 -16.41
CA GLU A 179 12.52 -5.60 -17.64
C GLU A 179 14.04 -5.56 -17.45
N ALA A 180 14.77 -6.58 -17.93
CA ALA A 180 16.19 -6.81 -17.61
C ALA A 180 17.16 -5.64 -17.91
N GLY A 181 16.71 -4.55 -18.53
CA GLY A 181 17.48 -3.33 -18.76
C GLY A 181 17.35 -2.25 -17.67
N ASP A 182 16.34 -2.30 -16.81
CA ASP A 182 16.05 -1.22 -15.84
C ASP A 182 16.75 -1.41 -14.48
N GLU A 183 17.16 -2.63 -14.12
CA GLU A 183 17.81 -2.90 -12.81
C GLU A 183 19.23 -2.31 -12.71
N ALA A 184 19.95 -2.20 -13.82
CA ALA A 184 21.32 -1.67 -13.83
C ALA A 184 21.38 -0.19 -13.43
N ALA A 185 20.39 0.61 -13.83
CA ALA A 185 20.39 2.05 -13.55
C ALA A 185 20.13 2.39 -12.08
N GLY A 186 19.35 1.58 -11.36
CA GLY A 186 19.04 1.81 -9.93
C GLY A 186 20.13 1.33 -8.97
N ALA A 187 20.89 0.30 -9.35
CA ALA A 187 21.99 -0.22 -8.54
C ALA A 187 23.24 0.68 -8.60
N GLU A 188 23.57 1.23 -9.78
CA GLU A 188 24.77 2.06 -9.96
C GLU A 188 24.73 3.39 -9.16
N GLU A 189 23.55 4.02 -9.02
CA GLU A 189 23.42 5.22 -8.16
C GLU A 189 23.67 4.91 -6.67
N THR A 190 23.32 3.70 -6.21
CA THR A 190 23.53 3.32 -4.80
C THR A 190 24.99 3.01 -4.46
N SER A 191 25.78 2.52 -5.43
CA SER A 191 27.22 2.39 -5.25
C SER A 191 27.94 3.73 -5.34
N ALA A 192 27.53 4.61 -6.26
CA ALA A 192 28.16 5.93 -6.43
C ALA A 192 27.92 6.87 -5.23
N GLU A 193 26.71 6.92 -4.66
CA GLU A 193 26.45 7.72 -3.45
C GLU A 193 27.09 7.11 -2.18
N ALA A 194 27.24 5.79 -2.10
CA ALA A 194 27.94 5.14 -0.98
C ALA A 194 29.46 5.31 -1.05
N GLU A 195 30.03 5.43 -2.26
CA GLU A 195 31.44 5.74 -2.46
C GLU A 195 31.72 7.24 -2.24
N ALA A 196 30.82 8.13 -2.69
CA ALA A 196 30.92 9.57 -2.43
C ALA A 196 30.79 9.92 -0.94
N ALA A 197 29.94 9.22 -0.18
CA ALA A 197 29.83 9.41 1.28
C ALA A 197 31.04 8.89 2.06
N LYS A 198 31.89 8.04 1.45
CA LYS A 198 33.20 7.66 2.02
C LYS A 198 34.32 8.62 1.63
N ALA A 199 34.15 9.41 0.57
CA ALA A 199 35.13 10.39 0.11
C ALA A 199 35.08 11.73 0.89
N GLU A 200 34.00 12.00 1.64
CA GLU A 200 33.83 13.27 2.40
C GLU A 200 34.39 13.22 3.83
N ALA A 201 35.10 12.15 4.21
CA ALA A 201 35.67 11.97 5.54
C ALA A 201 37.19 11.77 5.52
N GLN A 202 37.96 12.64 4.85
CA GLN A 202 39.37 12.90 5.18
C GLN A 202 39.77 14.37 4.89
N PRO A 203 40.68 14.95 5.71
CA PRO A 203 40.96 16.39 5.70
C PRO A 203 42.00 16.82 4.66
N VAL A 204 41.86 18.10 4.30
CA VAL A 204 42.67 18.95 3.43
C VAL A 204 44.17 18.87 3.75
N GLY A 205 45.01 18.67 2.71
CA GLY A 205 46.47 18.72 2.85
C GLY A 205 47.26 18.61 1.54
N ALA A 206 47.39 19.76 0.86
CA ALA A 206 48.56 20.23 0.09
C ALA A 206 49.09 19.53 -1.19
N ALA A 207 49.40 20.42 -2.15
CA ALA A 207 50.44 20.38 -3.18
C ALA A 207 50.10 19.87 -4.60
N ALA A 208 50.01 20.84 -5.52
CA ALA A 208 50.34 20.73 -6.95
C ALA A 208 51.89 20.57 -7.11
N PRO A 209 52.47 20.18 -8.29
CA PRO A 209 52.33 20.91 -9.56
C PRO A 209 52.35 20.10 -10.90
N GLU A 210 51.83 20.77 -11.93
CA GLU A 210 52.28 20.93 -13.35
C GLU A 210 52.95 19.79 -14.17
N ASN A 211 52.39 19.52 -15.37
CA ASN A 211 53.03 19.54 -16.72
C ASN A 211 52.02 19.03 -17.79
N ILE A 212 51.59 19.81 -18.80
CA ILE A 212 52.21 20.14 -20.12
C ILE A 212 51.96 19.06 -21.22
N ASP A 213 51.11 19.48 -22.17
CA ASP A 213 51.09 19.37 -23.64
C ASP A 213 50.93 18.06 -24.46
N ASP A 214 50.08 18.26 -25.50
CA ASP A 214 50.26 17.91 -26.92
C ASP A 214 49.50 16.73 -27.60
N THR A 215 48.50 17.17 -28.40
CA THR A 215 48.34 16.93 -29.87
C THR A 215 47.54 15.76 -30.46
N ALA A 216 46.74 16.18 -31.48
CA ALA A 216 46.49 15.56 -32.78
C ALA A 216 45.37 14.49 -32.97
N ALA A 217 44.25 14.99 -33.49
CA ALA A 217 43.61 14.62 -34.76
C ALA A 217 43.85 13.21 -35.38
N ALA A 218 42.75 12.49 -35.68
CA ALA A 218 42.48 11.98 -37.03
C ALA A 218 41.05 11.40 -37.15
N ASP A 219 40.39 11.81 -38.24
CA ASP A 219 39.17 11.26 -38.81
C ASP A 219 39.23 9.76 -39.12
N ASN A 220 38.09 9.08 -39.06
CA ASN A 220 37.69 8.21 -40.18
C ASN A 220 36.19 7.87 -40.19
N LYS A 221 35.50 8.44 -41.20
CA LYS A 221 34.26 7.93 -41.78
C LYS A 221 34.59 6.74 -42.68
N SER A 222 33.81 5.65 -42.61
CA SER A 222 33.39 4.97 -43.83
C SER A 222 32.06 4.23 -43.66
N SER A 223 31.20 4.51 -44.62
CA SER A 223 29.93 3.87 -44.90
C SER A 223 30.15 2.58 -45.70
N ALA A 224 29.40 1.51 -45.42
CA ALA A 224 28.98 0.57 -46.47
C ALA A 224 27.71 -0.20 -46.09
N LYS A 225 26.67 -0.01 -46.91
CA LYS A 225 25.48 -0.86 -47.03
C LYS A 225 25.88 -2.26 -47.50
N SER A 226 25.30 -3.30 -46.90
CA SER A 226 24.66 -4.38 -47.66
C SER A 226 23.72 -5.22 -46.77
N LYS A 227 22.52 -5.45 -47.29
CA LYS A 227 21.54 -6.48 -46.89
C LYS A 227 21.77 -7.69 -47.82
N PRO A 228 21.50 -8.96 -47.41
CA PRO A 228 20.12 -9.45 -47.40
C PRO A 228 19.79 -10.41 -46.24
N ARG A 229 18.79 -10.00 -45.46
CA ARG A 229 17.55 -10.72 -45.14
C ARG A 229 17.55 -12.25 -45.31
N LEU A 230 18.04 -12.97 -44.29
CA LEU A 230 17.59 -14.32 -43.99
C LEU A 230 16.48 -14.22 -42.93
N LYS A 231 15.27 -14.64 -43.31
CA LYS A 231 14.12 -14.76 -42.40
C LYS A 231 14.30 -16.04 -41.58
N THR A 232 15.13 -15.98 -40.56
CA THR A 232 15.07 -16.93 -39.45
C THR A 232 13.90 -16.51 -38.58
N LYS A 233 12.99 -17.44 -38.32
CA LYS A 233 11.80 -17.24 -37.49
C LYS A 233 12.31 -17.01 -36.06
N GLU A 234 12.50 -15.75 -35.69
CA GLU A 234 12.82 -15.34 -34.32
C GLU A 234 11.72 -15.87 -33.41
N VAL A 235 12.03 -16.95 -32.70
CA VAL A 235 11.36 -17.28 -31.45
C VAL A 235 11.64 -16.09 -30.56
N VAL A 236 10.64 -15.23 -30.39
CA VAL A 236 10.64 -14.11 -29.46
C VAL A 236 11.12 -14.66 -28.12
N SER A 237 12.39 -14.41 -27.79
CA SER A 237 12.91 -14.70 -26.47
C SER A 237 12.07 -13.85 -25.53
N THR A 238 11.21 -14.50 -24.77
CA THR A 238 10.48 -13.84 -23.70
C THR A 238 11.54 -13.38 -22.72
N ALA A 239 11.92 -12.11 -22.81
CA ALA A 239 12.85 -11.50 -21.88
C ALA A 239 12.38 -11.87 -20.47
N LEU A 240 13.22 -12.59 -19.73
CA LEU A 240 12.89 -13.07 -18.41
C LEU A 240 12.61 -11.84 -17.55
N LYS A 241 11.35 -11.68 -17.15
CA LYS A 241 10.95 -10.58 -16.27
C LYS A 241 11.38 -10.94 -14.86
N THR A 242 12.23 -10.12 -14.27
CA THR A 242 12.70 -10.28 -12.90
C THR A 242 11.81 -9.45 -11.97
N LEU A 243 11.66 -9.91 -10.73
CA LEU A 243 10.97 -9.15 -9.70
C LEU A 243 11.97 -8.26 -8.98
N VAL A 244 11.62 -6.98 -8.82
CA VAL A 244 12.41 -6.02 -8.04
C VAL A 244 12.52 -6.50 -6.59
N LYS A 245 13.72 -6.43 -6.03
CA LYS A 245 13.98 -6.77 -4.62
C LYS A 245 13.26 -5.79 -3.69
N ALA A 246 12.73 -6.28 -2.58
CA ALA A 246 12.09 -5.43 -1.57
C ALA A 246 12.40 -5.94 -0.15
N ASN A 247 12.54 -5.01 0.80
CA ASN A 247 12.80 -5.35 2.19
C ASN A 247 11.57 -4.99 3.03
N ILE A 248 11.12 -5.89 3.89
CA ILE A 248 10.01 -5.66 4.82
C ILE A 248 10.52 -5.70 6.24
N TYR A 249 10.34 -4.60 6.95
CA TYR A 249 10.59 -4.50 8.38
C TYR A 249 9.27 -4.69 9.14
N TRP A 250 9.20 -5.73 9.96
CA TRP A 250 8.01 -6.06 10.74
C TRP A 250 8.09 -5.49 12.15
N SER A 251 6.96 -4.98 12.65
CA SER A 251 6.82 -4.67 14.08
C SER A 251 6.79 -5.93 14.95
N ASN A 252 6.13 -6.99 14.46
CA ASN A 252 6.02 -8.29 15.11
C ASN A 252 6.30 -9.40 14.08
N ASP A 253 7.20 -10.34 14.42
CA ASP A 253 7.55 -11.45 13.54
C ASP A 253 6.36 -12.39 13.26
N ALA A 254 5.42 -12.50 14.20
CA ALA A 254 4.24 -13.35 14.02
C ALA A 254 3.38 -12.93 12.81
N ASP A 255 3.37 -11.63 12.47
CA ASP A 255 2.51 -11.10 11.41
C ASP A 255 2.89 -11.62 10.02
N ARG A 256 4.16 -11.93 9.76
CA ARG A 256 4.60 -12.43 8.44
C ARG A 256 3.91 -13.73 8.03
N HIS A 257 3.42 -14.52 9.00
CA HIS A 257 2.84 -15.85 8.79
C HIS A 257 1.37 -15.80 8.34
N TRP A 258 0.74 -14.63 8.30
CA TRP A 258 -0.62 -14.50 7.74
C TRP A 258 -0.63 -14.71 6.21
N ALA A 259 0.49 -14.45 5.53
CA ALA A 259 0.69 -14.85 4.16
C ALA A 259 1.21 -16.30 4.11
N ARG A 260 0.55 -17.14 3.30
CA ARG A 260 0.91 -18.56 3.18
C ARG A 260 2.30 -18.78 2.57
N GLN A 261 2.70 -17.90 1.65
CA GLN A 261 3.94 -17.99 0.89
C GLN A 261 4.42 -16.58 0.57
N TRP A 262 5.74 -16.42 0.53
CA TRP A 262 6.44 -15.20 0.13
C TRP A 262 7.31 -15.51 -1.08
N THR A 263 7.51 -14.51 -1.93
CA THR A 263 8.40 -14.63 -3.10
C THR A 263 9.85 -14.36 -2.71
N GLU A 264 10.77 -14.97 -3.45
CA GLU A 264 12.22 -14.92 -3.17
C GLU A 264 12.85 -13.52 -3.27
N ASN A 265 12.18 -12.58 -3.95
CA ASN A 265 12.63 -11.18 -4.05
C ASN A 265 12.42 -10.38 -2.76
N VAL A 266 11.68 -10.91 -1.79
CA VAL A 266 11.34 -10.22 -0.55
C VAL A 266 12.25 -10.68 0.58
N THR A 267 12.94 -9.75 1.22
CA THR A 267 13.67 -10.02 2.47
C THR A 267 12.86 -9.52 3.66
N HIS A 268 12.96 -10.23 4.79
CA HIS A 268 12.26 -9.89 6.01
C HIS A 268 13.26 -9.52 7.10
N SER A 269 12.94 -8.49 7.88
CA SER A 269 13.70 -8.07 9.05
C SER A 269 12.74 -7.77 10.19
N VAL A 270 13.11 -8.17 11.41
CA VAL A 270 12.32 -7.89 12.61
C VAL A 270 12.81 -6.59 13.22
N GLY A 271 11.89 -5.71 13.60
CA GLY A 271 12.18 -4.40 14.16
C GLY A 271 12.06 -3.29 13.12
N LEU A 272 11.32 -2.24 13.49
CA LEU A 272 11.21 -1.03 12.68
C LEU A 272 12.44 -0.14 12.91
N PRO A 273 12.91 0.60 11.89
CA PRO A 273 14.04 1.49 12.04
C PRO A 273 13.77 2.56 13.11
N GLY A 274 14.76 2.82 13.96
CA GLY A 274 14.62 3.56 15.23
C GLY A 274 14.11 5.00 15.16
N HIS A 275 14.02 5.60 13.97
CA HIS A 275 13.37 6.90 13.79
C HIS A 275 11.85 6.85 13.95
N VAL A 276 11.26 5.64 13.98
CA VAL A 276 9.86 5.41 14.34
C VAL A 276 9.81 4.75 15.71
N THR A 277 10.37 5.43 16.71
CA THR A 277 10.06 5.13 18.11
C THR A 277 8.58 5.42 18.34
N ASN A 278 7.76 4.38 18.40
CA ASN A 278 6.47 4.49 19.04
C ASN A 278 6.77 4.49 20.55
N PRO A 279 6.68 5.62 21.27
CA PRO A 279 7.10 5.68 22.67
C PRO A 279 6.31 4.70 23.56
N SER A 280 5.15 4.25 23.10
CA SER A 280 4.28 3.29 23.77
C SER A 280 4.68 1.82 23.61
N PHE A 281 5.58 1.47 22.67
CA PHE A 281 5.98 0.09 22.40
C PHE A 281 7.47 -0.16 22.71
N LYS A 282 7.95 0.35 23.84
CA LYS A 282 9.06 -0.31 24.55
C LYS A 282 8.53 -1.61 25.18
N THR A 283 8.04 -2.54 24.37
CA THR A 283 7.82 -3.92 24.81
C THR A 283 9.16 -4.64 24.79
N SER A 284 10.06 -4.21 25.66
CA SER A 284 11.10 -5.08 26.22
C SER A 284 10.49 -6.07 27.24
N TYR A 285 9.21 -5.91 27.58
CA TYR A 285 8.48 -6.78 28.49
C TYR A 285 7.58 -7.73 27.70
N LEU A 286 7.98 -8.99 27.53
CA LEU A 286 7.12 -10.19 27.47
C LEU A 286 7.85 -11.46 26.99
N LEU A 287 9.16 -11.41 26.70
CA LEU A 287 9.94 -12.63 26.41
C LEU A 287 10.98 -12.99 27.48
N GLU A 288 11.19 -12.15 28.49
CA GLU A 288 12.15 -12.42 29.58
C GLU A 288 11.51 -12.96 30.87
N GLU A 289 10.18 -13.05 30.96
CA GLU A 289 9.54 -13.66 32.13
C GLU A 289 8.92 -15.01 31.79
N ARG A 290 9.43 -16.04 32.48
CA ARG A 290 8.81 -17.34 32.76
C ARG A 290 9.21 -18.52 31.87
N TRP A 291 10.52 -18.76 31.78
CA TRP A 291 11.06 -20.12 31.91
C TRP A 291 11.89 -20.17 33.20
N GLU A 292 11.20 -20.13 34.35
CA GLU A 292 11.78 -20.73 35.55
C GLU A 292 11.82 -22.23 35.27
N GLU A 293 13.02 -22.74 35.00
CA GLU A 293 13.27 -24.17 34.98
C GLU A 293 12.75 -24.75 36.31
N PRO A 294 11.93 -25.82 36.29
CA PRO A 294 11.51 -26.42 37.54
C PRO A 294 12.75 -26.89 38.29
N MET A 295 12.99 -26.29 39.45
CA MET A 295 13.94 -26.75 40.45
C MET A 295 13.85 -28.28 40.55
N THR A 296 14.98 -28.92 40.34
CA THR A 296 15.24 -30.32 40.63
C THR A 296 15.07 -30.57 42.13
N ALA A 297 13.83 -30.82 42.56
CA ALA A 297 13.54 -31.37 43.87
C ALA A 297 13.79 -32.89 43.83
N GLN A 298 15.01 -33.29 44.19
CA GLN A 298 15.29 -34.67 44.60
C GLN A 298 14.94 -34.85 46.09
N ALA A 299 14.10 -35.86 46.31
CA ALA A 299 14.17 -36.85 47.39
C ALA A 299 13.72 -36.49 48.83
N ALA A 300 13.07 -37.52 49.41
CA ALA A 300 12.58 -37.72 50.78
C ALA A 300 11.17 -37.17 51.06
N GLU A 301 10.18 -37.90 51.58
CA GLU A 301 10.10 -39.27 52.08
C GLU A 301 8.61 -39.60 52.31
N SER A 302 8.24 -40.86 52.07
CA SER A 302 7.15 -41.64 52.70
C SER A 302 5.94 -40.94 53.37
N THR A 303 4.72 -41.26 52.90
CA THR A 303 3.76 -42.16 53.59
C THR A 303 2.37 -42.08 52.94
N GLU A 304 1.89 -43.21 52.43
CA GLU A 304 0.46 -43.50 52.25
C GLU A 304 -0.19 -43.65 53.65
N PRO A 305 -1.52 -43.43 53.85
CA PRO A 305 -2.50 -44.42 53.41
C PRO A 305 -3.89 -43.89 52.98
N THR A 306 -4.46 -44.59 52.00
CA THR A 306 -5.90 -44.92 51.82
C THR A 306 -6.96 -43.96 52.37
N HIS A 307 -7.84 -43.43 51.50
CA HIS A 307 -9.27 -43.49 51.78
C HIS A 307 -10.15 -43.53 50.52
N LYS A 308 -11.15 -44.41 50.65
CA LYS A 308 -12.11 -44.97 49.70
C LYS A 308 -12.97 -43.96 48.93
N GLU A 309 -13.35 -44.42 47.74
CA GLU A 309 -14.52 -44.05 46.95
C GLU A 309 -15.76 -43.70 47.80
N THR A 310 -16.44 -42.61 47.46
CA THR A 310 -17.89 -42.54 47.61
C THR A 310 -18.50 -41.67 46.52
N ILE A 311 -19.22 -42.33 45.64
CA ILE A 311 -20.15 -41.78 44.65
C ILE A 311 -21.39 -41.29 45.40
N VAL A 312 -21.74 -40.01 45.31
CA VAL A 312 -23.09 -39.48 45.57
C VAL A 312 -23.36 -38.25 44.69
N GLU A 313 -23.97 -38.46 43.53
CA GLU A 313 -25.14 -37.66 43.11
C GLU A 313 -26.37 -38.28 43.81
N PRO A 314 -27.46 -37.56 44.16
CA PRO A 314 -28.10 -36.51 43.37
C PRO A 314 -28.69 -35.34 44.19
N ASN A 315 -29.10 -34.24 43.55
CA ASN A 315 -30.53 -33.86 43.58
C ASN A 315 -30.87 -32.68 42.65
N ALA A 316 -31.98 -32.87 41.97
CA ALA A 316 -32.75 -31.87 41.28
C ALA A 316 -33.64 -31.08 42.28
N ALA A 317 -34.24 -30.01 41.75
CA ALA A 317 -35.39 -29.24 42.27
C ALA A 317 -35.11 -27.95 43.06
N ALA A 318 -35.27 -26.82 42.36
CA ALA A 318 -35.96 -25.58 42.76
C ALA A 318 -35.70 -24.56 41.63
N ALA A 319 -36.56 -24.29 40.64
CA ALA A 319 -37.96 -23.86 40.68
C ALA A 319 -38.20 -22.66 41.61
N GLN A 320 -37.82 -21.46 41.14
CA GLN A 320 -38.48 -20.21 41.51
C GLN A 320 -38.66 -19.34 40.26
N GLU A 321 -39.94 -19.08 39.97
CA GLU A 321 -40.49 -18.12 39.03
C GLU A 321 -40.36 -16.68 39.56
N GLU A 322 -40.73 -15.72 38.69
CA GLU A 322 -41.15 -14.33 38.99
C GLU A 322 -40.04 -13.27 39.20
N GLN A 323 -39.97 -12.10 38.54
CA GLN A 323 -40.87 -11.35 37.64
C GLN A 323 -40.07 -10.43 36.68
N PRO A 324 -40.68 -9.98 35.56
CA PRO A 324 -40.09 -9.03 34.62
C PRO A 324 -40.17 -7.57 35.12
N GLN A 325 -39.01 -6.92 35.32
CA GLN A 325 -39.00 -5.49 35.58
C GLN A 325 -39.42 -4.69 34.34
N ARG A 326 -40.52 -3.98 34.53
CA ARG A 326 -41.25 -3.19 33.55
C ARG A 326 -40.47 -1.94 33.12
N LYS A 327 -40.65 -1.65 31.84
CA LYS A 327 -40.32 -0.44 31.10
C LYS A 327 -40.63 0.85 31.89
N LYS A 328 -39.63 1.71 32.02
CA LYS A 328 -39.74 3.18 32.08
C LYS A 328 -38.89 3.67 30.90
N GLY A 329 -39.29 4.50 29.95
CA GLY A 329 -40.40 5.43 29.78
C GLY A 329 -39.87 6.48 28.81
N TRP A 330 -39.89 6.17 27.50
CA TRP A 330 -39.39 7.01 26.40
C TRP A 330 -40.49 7.95 25.87
N LEU A 331 -41.05 8.81 26.72
CA LEU A 331 -41.96 9.87 26.26
C LEU A 331 -41.78 11.10 27.15
N GLY A 332 -41.04 12.09 26.64
CA GLY A 332 -40.79 13.32 27.39
C GLY A 332 -39.93 14.37 26.67
N TRP A 333 -40.11 14.58 25.36
CA TRP A 333 -39.68 15.84 24.73
C TRP A 333 -40.42 16.06 23.39
N LEU A 334 -41.71 16.39 23.49
CA LEU A 334 -42.47 17.05 22.43
C LEU A 334 -42.71 18.50 22.88
N GLY A 335 -41.76 19.38 22.58
CA GLY A 335 -41.88 20.82 22.72
C GLY A 335 -42.33 21.42 21.39
N ARG A 336 -43.57 21.89 21.36
CA ARG A 336 -44.32 22.47 20.25
C ARG A 336 -44.32 24.00 20.38
N SER A 337 -43.75 24.72 19.41
CA SER A 337 -44.14 26.09 18.98
C SER A 337 -43.39 26.38 17.68
N GLY A 338 -43.97 26.66 16.51
CA GLY A 338 -45.23 27.30 16.21
C GLY A 338 -44.99 28.77 15.89
N SER A 339 -44.79 29.11 14.61
CA SER A 339 -45.11 30.40 13.93
C SER A 339 -44.38 30.42 12.57
N SER A 340 -44.83 30.94 11.44
CA SER A 340 -46.13 31.26 10.82
C SER A 340 -45.76 32.06 9.55
N SER A 341 -46.40 31.78 8.40
CA SER A 341 -46.67 32.75 7.30
C SER A 341 -45.45 33.19 6.45
N GLN A 342 -45.45 33.33 5.12
CA GLN A 342 -46.41 33.32 3.99
C GLN A 342 -45.68 32.75 2.76
N GLU A 343 -46.30 32.01 1.83
CA GLU A 343 -47.06 32.54 0.67
C GLU A 343 -46.25 33.61 -0.09
N THR A 344 -45.70 33.30 -1.27
CA THR A 344 -46.43 33.55 -2.53
C THR A 344 -45.76 32.82 -3.71
N ARG A 345 -46.60 32.18 -4.52
CA ARG A 345 -46.39 31.89 -5.96
C ARG A 345 -46.68 33.17 -6.75
N VAL A 346 -45.83 33.48 -7.74
CA VAL A 346 -46.18 33.56 -9.18
C VAL A 346 -44.95 33.08 -9.95
#